data_AF-A0A7Y3W5S5-F1
#
_entry.id   AF-A0A7Y3W5S5-F1
#
_cell.length_a   1.000
_cell.length_b   1.000
_cell.length_c   1.000
_cell.angle_alpha   90.00
_cell.angle_beta   90.00
_cell.angle_gamma   90.00
#
_symmetry.space_group_name_H-M   'P 1'
#
loop_
_entity.id
_entity.type
_entity.pdbx_description
1 polymer ?
#
loop_
_entity_poly.entity_id
_entity_poly.type
_entity_poly.pdbx_seq_one_letter_code
_entity_poly.pdbx_strand_id
1 'polypeptide(L)'
;MKAKQPAQCATMEDVREGVDELDRELVRILAIRQGYMEAAARIKPRAEDVRVPWRIEDVVEKVLKTSESEGLSPRIAEPVWRELIECCIAHEAKIWEKLRSE
;
A
#
# COMPACT_ATOMS: atom_id res chain seq x y z
N MET A 1 8.44 -14.76 -11.08
CA MET A 1 9.03 -15.24 -9.82
C MET A 1 9.96 -16.41 -10.10
N LYS A 2 11.14 -16.45 -9.46
CA LYS A 2 12.07 -17.58 -9.50
C LYS A 2 11.81 -18.59 -8.38
N ALA A 3 11.29 -18.13 -7.24
CA ALA A 3 10.92 -18.97 -6.12
C ALA A 3 9.79 -19.95 -6.47
N LYS A 4 9.76 -21.07 -5.73
CA LYS A 4 8.72 -22.10 -5.85
C LYS A 4 7.35 -21.54 -5.48
N GLN A 5 6.30 -22.11 -6.06
CA GLN A 5 4.93 -21.80 -5.63
C GLN A 5 4.72 -22.28 -4.18
N PRO A 6 3.85 -21.63 -3.38
CA PRO A 6 3.63 -22.01 -1.98
C PRO A 6 3.31 -23.50 -1.78
N ALA A 7 2.51 -24.08 -2.67
CA ALA A 7 2.12 -25.50 -2.62
C ALA A 7 3.27 -26.48 -2.95
N GLN A 8 4.39 -25.98 -3.49
CA GLN A 8 5.56 -26.75 -3.89
C GLN A 8 6.75 -26.60 -2.93
N CYS A 9 6.66 -25.68 -1.96
CA CYS A 9 7.70 -25.50 -0.94
C CYS A 9 7.81 -26.77 -0.07
N ALA A 10 9.01 -27.31 0.05
CA ALA A 10 9.29 -28.51 0.85
C ALA A 10 10.06 -28.18 2.14
N THR A 11 10.70 -27.00 2.20
CA THR A 11 11.49 -26.54 3.35
C THR A 11 11.12 -25.11 3.74
N MET A 12 11.50 -24.70 4.96
CA MET A 12 11.36 -23.31 5.37
C MET A 12 12.29 -22.36 4.60
N GLU A 13 13.34 -22.88 3.99
CA GLU A 13 14.21 -22.11 3.09
C GLU A 13 13.44 -21.74 1.81
N ASP A 14 12.75 -22.70 1.19
CA ASP A 14 11.88 -22.44 0.03
C ASP A 14 10.84 -21.35 0.33
N VAL A 15 10.22 -21.42 1.52
CA VAL A 15 9.21 -20.43 1.95
C VAL A 15 9.83 -19.04 2.10
N ARG A 16 11.00 -18.92 2.75
CA ARG A 16 11.67 -17.64 2.97
C ARG A 16 12.11 -17.01 1.65
N GLU A 17 12.65 -17.81 0.73
CA GLU A 17 13.00 -17.32 -0.61
C GLU A 17 11.78 -16.75 -1.36
N GLY A 18 10.64 -17.44 -1.28
CA GLY A 18 9.38 -16.98 -1.87
C GLY A 18 8.87 -15.68 -1.25
N VAL A 19 8.90 -15.57 0.08
CA VAL A 19 8.52 -14.34 0.80
C VAL A 19 9.46 -13.19 0.45
N ASP A 20 10.77 -13.41 0.51
CA ASP A 20 11.76 -12.38 0.20
C ASP A 20 11.65 -11.88 -1.25
N GLU A 21 11.35 -12.77 -2.21
CA GLU A 21 11.10 -12.35 -3.59
C GLU A 21 9.83 -11.51 -3.70
N LEU A 22 8.74 -11.94 -3.06
CA LEU A 22 7.47 -11.21 -3.07
C LEU A 22 7.60 -9.84 -2.38
N ASP A 23 8.28 -9.75 -1.25
CA ASP A 23 8.48 -8.49 -0.52
C ASP A 23 9.24 -7.47 -1.35
N ARG A 24 10.25 -7.91 -2.13
CA ARG A 24 10.94 -7.02 -3.08
C ARG A 24 10.00 -6.50 -4.17
N GLU A 25 9.07 -7.33 -4.63
CA GLU A 25 8.05 -6.91 -5.61
C GLU A 25 7.04 -5.95 -4.98
N LEU A 26 6.56 -6.24 -3.76
CA LEU A 26 5.66 -5.37 -2.99
C LEU A 26 6.28 -3.99 -2.78
N VAL A 27 7.55 -3.90 -2.40
CA VAL A 27 8.25 -2.61 -2.25
C VAL A 27 8.25 -1.81 -3.55
N ARG A 28 8.51 -2.45 -4.70
CA ARG A 28 8.48 -1.76 -6.01
C ARG A 28 7.08 -1.25 -6.35
N ILE A 29 6.04 -2.04 -6.07
CA ILE A 29 4.64 -1.65 -6.30
C ILE A 29 4.25 -0.50 -5.36
N LEU A 30 4.64 -0.57 -4.09
CA LEU A 30 4.35 0.47 -3.10
C LEU A 30 5.08 1.79 -3.41
N ALA A 31 6.29 1.74 -3.98
CA ALA A 31 6.97 2.94 -4.46
C ALA A 31 6.18 3.65 -5.58
N ILE A 32 5.58 2.89 -6.50
CA ILE A 32 4.68 3.46 -7.52
C ILE A 32 3.43 4.07 -6.85
N ARG A 33 2.85 3.37 -5.86
CA ARG A 33 1.72 3.90 -5.09
C ARG A 33 2.07 5.20 -4.37
N GLN A 34 3.27 5.31 -3.78
CA GLN A 34 3.77 6.55 -3.18
C GLN A 34 3.87 7.68 -4.21
N GLY A 35 4.36 7.39 -5.42
CA GLY A 35 4.41 8.38 -6.51
C GLY A 35 3.05 8.98 -6.88
N TYR A 36 1.96 8.22 -6.74
CA TYR A 36 0.60 8.77 -6.89
C TYR A 36 0.21 9.73 -5.76
N MET A 37 0.72 9.54 -4.54
CA MET A 37 0.52 10.48 -3.44
C MET A 37 1.29 11.78 -3.70
N GLU A 38 2.52 11.69 -4.20
CA GLU A 38 3.29 12.88 -4.62
C GLU A 38 2.58 13.63 -5.76
N ALA A 39 1.97 12.92 -6.71
CA ALA A 39 1.12 13.54 -7.72
C ALA A 39 -0.13 14.21 -7.11
N ALA A 40 -0.78 13.56 -6.14
CA ALA A 40 -1.91 14.15 -5.41
C ALA A 40 -1.48 15.42 -4.67
N ALA A 41 -0.32 15.42 -4.01
CA ALA A 41 0.24 16.59 -3.33
C ALA A 41 0.47 17.76 -4.30
N ARG A 42 0.92 17.51 -5.54
CA ARG A 42 1.03 18.57 -6.57
C ARG A 42 -0.33 19.14 -6.98
N ILE A 43 -1.36 18.30 -7.06
CA ILE A 43 -2.68 18.66 -7.61
C ILE A 43 -3.59 19.34 -6.57
N LYS A 44 -3.57 18.88 -5.31
CA LYS A 44 -4.52 19.31 -4.28
C LYS A 44 -4.32 20.80 -3.91
N PRO A 45 -5.36 21.64 -3.98
CA PRO A 45 -5.20 23.07 -3.76
C PRO A 45 -5.00 23.44 -2.29
N ARG A 46 -5.57 22.67 -1.34
CA ARG A 46 -5.58 23.01 0.09
C ARG A 46 -5.09 21.86 0.95
N ALA A 47 -4.55 22.17 2.12
CA ALA A 47 -4.06 21.17 3.08
C ALA A 47 -5.18 20.23 3.58
N GLU A 48 -6.40 20.74 3.73
CA GLU A 48 -7.56 19.94 4.13
C GLU A 48 -7.95 18.86 3.12
N ASP A 49 -7.52 19.00 1.85
CA ASP A 49 -7.79 18.00 0.81
C ASP A 49 -6.83 16.79 0.93
N VAL A 50 -5.78 16.86 1.76
CA VAL A 50 -4.81 15.76 1.96
C VAL A 50 -5.47 14.56 2.62
N ARG A 51 -6.28 14.79 3.67
CA ARG A 51 -7.03 13.74 4.37
C ARG A 51 -8.51 13.81 4.04
N VAL A 52 -9.02 12.78 3.38
CA VAL A 52 -10.42 12.70 2.97
C VAL A 52 -11.07 11.43 3.58
N PRO A 53 -11.78 11.52 4.72
CA PRO A 53 -12.23 10.35 5.48
C PRO A 53 -13.08 9.35 4.66
N TRP A 54 -14.06 9.84 3.89
CA TRP A 54 -14.89 8.96 3.06
C TRP A 54 -14.07 8.18 2.03
N ARG A 55 -12.98 8.77 1.52
CA ARG A 55 -12.11 8.14 0.54
C ARG A 55 -11.24 7.06 1.17
N ILE A 56 -10.85 7.22 2.43
CA ILE A 56 -10.12 6.20 3.19
C ILE A 56 -10.99 4.94 3.31
N GLU A 57 -12.24 5.08 3.77
CA GLU A 57 -13.14 3.94 3.91
C GLU A 57 -13.47 3.29 2.55
N ASP A 58 -13.64 4.08 1.49
CA ASP A 58 -13.81 3.54 0.13
C ASP A 58 -12.59 2.73 -0.36
N VAL A 59 -11.35 3.12 -0.01
CA VAL A 59 -10.17 2.27 -0.29
C VAL A 59 -10.26 0.96 0.50
N VAL A 60 -10.54 1.04 1.80
CA VAL A 60 -10.54 -0.13 2.69
C VAL A 60 -11.61 -1.13 2.26
N GLU A 61 -12.83 -0.69 1.95
CA GLU A 61 -13.91 -1.55 1.47
C GLU A 61 -13.52 -2.27 0.17
N LYS A 62 -12.96 -1.55 -0.81
CA LYS A 62 -12.50 -2.13 -2.08
C LYS A 62 -11.40 -3.16 -1.88
N VAL A 63 -10.46 -2.89 -0.98
CA VAL A 63 -9.37 -3.81 -0.63
C VAL A 63 -9.91 -5.05 0.05
N LEU A 64 -10.84 -4.91 0.98
CA LEU A 64 -11.44 -6.05 1.68
C LEU A 64 -12.18 -6.96 0.72
N LYS A 65 -13.01 -6.38 -0.16
CA LYS A 65 -13.71 -7.13 -1.21
C LYS A 65 -12.75 -7.88 -2.15
N THR A 66 -11.64 -7.24 -2.53
CA THR A 66 -10.61 -7.87 -3.37
C THR A 66 -9.84 -8.96 -2.60
N SER A 67 -9.57 -8.73 -1.31
CA SER A 67 -8.89 -9.69 -0.46
C SER A 67 -9.70 -10.97 -0.32
N GLU A 68 -11.01 -10.85 -0.13
CA GLU A 68 -11.92 -11.99 -0.09
C GLU A 68 -11.90 -12.79 -1.40
N SER A 69 -11.92 -12.15 -2.57
CA SER A 69 -11.89 -12.85 -3.85
C SER A 69 -10.56 -13.55 -4.13
N GLU A 70 -9.45 -13.01 -3.62
CA GLU A 70 -8.10 -13.56 -3.79
C GLU A 70 -7.68 -14.52 -2.65
N GLY A 71 -8.55 -14.74 -1.65
CA GLY A 71 -8.27 -15.62 -0.51
C GLY A 71 -7.35 -15.02 0.56
N LEU A 72 -7.12 -13.71 0.55
CA LEU A 72 -6.42 -13.00 1.62
C LEU A 72 -7.37 -12.73 2.80
N SER A 73 -6.98 -13.17 3.99
CA SER A 73 -7.75 -12.95 5.21
C SER A 73 -7.99 -11.45 5.49
N PRO A 74 -9.24 -11.02 5.73
CA PRO A 74 -9.55 -9.64 6.13
C PRO A 74 -8.80 -9.18 7.38
N ARG A 75 -8.50 -10.10 8.31
CA ARG A 75 -7.71 -9.81 9.52
C ARG A 75 -6.26 -9.43 9.21
N ILE A 76 -5.75 -9.81 8.04
CA ILE A 76 -4.42 -9.38 7.54
C ILE A 76 -4.59 -8.11 6.70
N ALA A 77 -5.52 -8.12 5.75
CA ALA A 77 -5.68 -7.03 4.79
C ALA A 77 -6.04 -5.69 5.45
N GLU A 78 -7.07 -5.65 6.30
CA GLU A 78 -7.54 -4.38 6.86
C GLU A 78 -6.45 -3.59 7.62
N PRO A 79 -5.76 -4.16 8.63
CA PRO A 79 -4.76 -3.39 9.37
C PRO A 79 -3.57 -2.95 8.50
N VAL A 80 -3.13 -3.81 7.57
CA VAL A 80 -2.04 -3.47 6.64
C VAL A 80 -2.40 -2.27 5.78
N TRP A 81 -3.61 -2.25 5.20
CA TRP A 81 -4.02 -1.14 4.35
C TRP A 81 -4.36 0.12 5.12
N ARG A 82 -4.93 0.01 6.32
CA ARG A 82 -5.17 1.19 7.18
C ARG A 82 -3.85 1.87 7.54
N GLU A 83 -2.86 1.11 8.00
CA GLU A 83 -1.53 1.67 8.33
C GLU A 83 -0.83 2.26 7.10
N LEU A 84 -0.89 1.56 5.96
CA LEU A 84 -0.32 2.06 4.70
C LEU A 84 -0.97 3.38 4.27
N ILE A 85 -2.29 3.52 4.41
CA ILE A 85 -3.01 4.74 4.08
C ILE A 85 -2.56 5.89 5.00
N GLU A 86 -2.48 5.67 6.31
CA GLU A 86 -2.03 6.69 7.26
C GLU A 86 -0.60 7.15 6.98
N CYS A 87 0.32 6.20 6.74
CA CYS A 87 1.69 6.50 6.30
C CYS A 87 1.72 7.34 5.02
N CYS A 88 0.88 7.00 4.03
CA CYS A 88 0.80 7.75 2.78
C CYS A 88 0.22 9.15 2.94
N ILE A 89 -0.79 9.33 3.80
CA ILE A 89 -1.34 10.66 4.12
C ILE A 89 -0.28 11.54 4.77
N ALA A 90 0.49 10.98 5.72
CA ALA A 90 1.58 11.71 6.36
C ALA A 90 2.71 12.09 5.38
N HIS A 91 3.07 11.18 4.47
CA HIS A 91 4.03 11.47 3.41
C HIS A 91 3.52 12.54 2.46
N GLU A 92 2.28 12.42 1.98
CA GLU A 92 1.63 13.38 1.10
C GLU A 92 1.60 14.78 1.73
N ALA A 93 1.23 14.90 3.00
CA ALA A 93 1.19 16.17 3.73
C ALA A 93 2.55 16.89 3.71
N LYS A 94 3.65 16.16 3.96
CA LYS A 94 5.01 16.71 3.94
C LYS A 94 5.41 17.22 2.55
N ILE A 95 5.09 16.46 1.50
CA ILE A 95 5.38 16.87 0.12
C ILE A 95 4.51 18.07 -0.27
N TRP A 96 3.24 18.06 0.12
CA TRP A 96 2.31 19.16 -0.14
C TRP A 96 2.84 20.45 0.47
N GLU A 97 3.22 20.43 1.76
CA GLU A 97 3.77 21.58 2.49
C GLU A 97 5.02 22.12 1.82
N LYS A 98 5.98 21.23 1.51
CA LYS A 98 7.23 21.60 0.83
C LYS A 98 6.98 22.37 -0.47
N LEU A 99 6.03 21.90 -1.29
CA LEU A 99 5.69 22.52 -2.58
C LEU A 99 5.01 23.89 -2.46
N ARG A 100 4.56 24.31 -1.27
CA ARG A 100 3.95 25.64 -1.01
C ARG A 100 4.88 26.57 -0.22
N SER A 101 5.93 26.03 0.37
CA SER A 101 6.96 26.82 1.05
C SER A 101 8.08 27.29 0.11
N GLU A 102 8.14 26.73 -1.11
CA GLU A 102 9.03 27.11 -2.22
C GLU A 102 8.33 28.08 -3.17
#